data_AF-A0AAW6JH79-F1
#
_entry.id   AF-A0AAW6JH79-F1
#
_cell.length_a   1.000
_cell.length_b   1.000
_cell.length_c   1.000
_cell.angle_alpha   90.00
_cell.angle_beta   90.00
_cell.angle_gamma   90.00
#
_symmetry.space_group_name_H-M   'P 1'
#
loop_
_entity.id
_entity.type
_entity.pdbx_description
1 polymer ?
#
loop_
_entity_poly.entity_id
_entity_poly.type
_entity_poly.pdbx_seq_one_letter_code
_entity_poly.pdbx_strand_id
1 'polypeptide(L)'
;MQGTQISFLPNEDEYNPSQKQKKPKLGRYQRIQRELDQENSDPYKIFTDVSSPASPLSQYTFVDLFCGAGGITQGLFQAGFTPLASVEISPIASATHKKNFPQCHHFCGDIEQFSPQDWLQQIGSPDVNVVVGGPPCQGFSVAGKRDPKDPRNRLFYEFVRVVSEIRPWYVVMENVPGILTIQKGDVKTAIIEAFESIGYPHISVAILESAAYGVPQIRPRAIFIANRFGMSNPYPQAQLNQEEYKPIESAISDLPEYTRISEINH
;
A
#
# COMPACT_ATOMS: atom_id res chain seq x y z
N MET A 1 63.81 40.70 1.08
CA MET A 1 62.57 41.52 1.04
C MET A 1 61.69 40.92 -0.05
N GLN A 2 60.44 40.54 0.13
CA GLN A 2 59.46 40.59 1.21
C GLN A 2 58.54 39.38 1.02
N GLY A 3 58.13 38.75 2.12
CA GLY A 3 57.18 37.65 2.11
C GLY A 3 55.77 38.13 1.78
N THR A 4 55.03 37.32 1.04
CA THR A 4 53.61 37.55 0.75
C THR A 4 52.80 37.01 1.94
N GLN A 5 52.26 37.92 2.77
CA GLN A 5 51.23 37.58 3.75
C GLN A 5 49.90 37.33 3.04
N ILE A 6 49.30 36.17 3.29
CA ILE A 6 47.91 35.86 2.92
C ILE A 6 47.04 36.31 4.10
N SER A 7 46.24 37.36 3.92
CA SER A 7 45.30 37.82 4.95
C SER A 7 44.07 36.92 5.00
N PHE A 8 43.85 36.28 6.15
CA PHE A 8 42.61 35.60 6.50
C PHE A 8 41.65 36.60 7.16
N LEU A 9 40.76 37.23 6.39
CA LEU A 9 39.48 37.74 6.91
C LEU A 9 38.44 37.62 5.79
N PRO A 10 37.25 37.05 6.05
CA PRO A 10 36.15 37.09 5.08
C PRO A 10 35.60 38.51 4.99
N ASN A 11 35.37 38.99 3.76
CA ASN A 11 34.56 40.17 3.53
C ASN A 11 33.14 39.92 4.06
N GLU A 12 32.62 40.86 4.84
CA GLU A 12 31.22 40.88 5.26
C GLU A 12 30.34 41.11 4.03
N ASP A 13 29.73 40.05 3.50
CA ASP A 13 28.66 40.17 2.53
C ASP A 13 27.38 40.64 3.23
N GLU A 14 26.91 41.83 2.83
CA GLU A 14 25.70 42.48 3.30
C GLU A 14 24.47 41.55 3.25
N TYR A 15 23.82 41.38 4.40
CA TYR A 15 22.54 40.68 4.53
C TYR A 15 21.45 41.41 3.75
N ASN A 16 21.03 40.84 2.63
CA ASN A 16 19.92 41.33 1.81
C ASN A 16 18.59 40.65 2.23
N PRO A 17 17.65 41.35 2.89
CA PRO A 17 16.43 40.76 3.46
C PRO A 17 15.33 40.46 2.42
N SER A 18 15.60 40.60 1.11
CA SER A 18 14.60 40.44 0.04
C SER A 18 14.62 39.09 -0.69
N GLN A 19 15.47 38.15 -0.27
CA GLN A 19 15.38 36.78 -0.78
C GLN A 19 14.15 36.08 -0.19
N LYS A 20 13.01 36.15 -0.90
CA LYS A 20 11.87 35.26 -0.67
C LYS A 20 12.41 33.83 -0.64
N GLN A 21 12.47 33.21 0.54
CA GLN A 21 12.80 31.80 0.68
C GLN A 21 11.87 31.02 -0.25
N LYS A 22 12.42 30.48 -1.34
CA LYS A 22 11.66 29.60 -2.24
C LYS A 22 11.25 28.41 -1.39
N LYS A 23 9.94 28.30 -1.11
CA LYS A 23 9.40 27.11 -0.44
C LYS A 23 9.95 25.87 -1.16
N PRO A 24 10.50 24.88 -0.44
CA PRO A 24 11.08 23.71 -1.06
C PRO A 24 10.05 23.06 -2.00
N LYS A 25 10.47 22.72 -3.21
CA LYS A 25 9.62 22.00 -4.16
C LYS A 25 9.36 20.62 -3.59
N LEU A 26 8.16 20.42 -3.07
CA LEU A 26 7.71 19.14 -2.54
C LEU A 26 7.76 18.07 -3.63
N GLY A 27 8.19 16.87 -3.24
CA GLY A 27 8.08 15.68 -4.07
C GLY A 27 6.63 15.46 -4.50
N ARG A 28 6.41 14.76 -5.62
CA ARG A 28 5.07 14.46 -6.13
C ARG A 28 4.15 13.88 -5.04
N TYR A 29 4.64 12.92 -4.25
CA TYR A 29 3.85 12.26 -3.21
C TYR A 29 3.58 13.13 -1.98
N GLN A 30 4.53 13.98 -1.60
CA GLN A 30 4.33 14.97 -0.53
C GLN A 30 3.23 15.97 -0.88
N ARG A 31 3.02 16.28 -2.18
CA ARG A 31 1.89 17.10 -2.62
C ARG A 31 0.56 16.37 -2.47
N ILE A 32 0.49 15.13 -2.96
CA ILE A 32 -0.73 14.30 -2.85
C ILE A 32 -1.11 14.10 -1.38
N GLN A 33 -0.13 13.83 -0.50
CA GLN A 33 -0.37 13.70 0.94
C GLN A 33 -0.97 14.99 1.52
N ARG A 34 -0.39 16.16 1.20
CA ARG A 34 -0.92 17.45 1.65
C ARG A 34 -2.32 17.73 1.12
N GLU A 35 -2.63 17.35 -0.12
CA GLU A 35 -3.97 17.49 -0.69
C GLU A 35 -4.98 16.64 0.09
N LEU A 36 -4.65 15.38 0.39
CA LEU A 36 -5.48 14.51 1.23
C LEU A 36 -5.67 15.04 2.65
N ASP A 37 -4.66 15.72 3.21
CA ASP A 37 -4.73 16.30 4.55
C ASP A 37 -5.50 17.63 4.57
N GLN A 38 -5.59 18.33 3.43
CA GLN A 38 -6.29 19.62 3.27
C GLN A 38 -7.76 19.48 2.88
N GLU A 39 -8.19 18.38 2.25
CA GLU A 39 -9.55 18.14 1.72
C GLU A 39 -10.67 18.00 2.80
N ASN A 40 -10.54 18.59 3.99
CA ASN A 40 -11.31 18.31 5.21
C ASN A 40 -11.07 16.89 5.73
N SER A 41 -10.71 16.78 7.02
CA SER A 41 -10.40 15.51 7.67
C SER A 41 -11.58 14.55 7.54
N ASP A 42 -11.45 13.55 6.68
CA ASP A 42 -12.33 12.38 6.64
C ASP A 42 -12.59 11.92 8.09
N PRO A 43 -13.82 12.09 8.63
CA PRO A 43 -14.11 11.86 10.04
C PRO A 43 -14.07 10.36 10.38
N TYR A 44 -14.06 9.50 9.36
CA TYR A 44 -13.92 8.06 9.52
C TYR A 44 -12.46 7.64 9.47
N LYS A 45 -11.50 8.51 9.12
CA LYS A 45 -10.07 8.18 9.15
C LYS A 45 -9.47 8.48 10.52
N ILE A 46 -9.03 7.43 11.22
CA ILE A 46 -8.32 7.57 12.50
C ILE A 46 -6.93 6.96 12.41
N PHE A 47 -5.96 7.57 13.09
CA PHE A 47 -4.60 7.02 13.22
C PHE A 47 -4.40 6.47 14.62
N THR A 48 -4.00 5.21 14.71
CA THR A 48 -3.87 4.45 15.96
C THR A 48 -2.40 4.11 16.21
N ASP A 49 -1.98 4.22 17.47
CA ASP A 49 -0.68 3.72 17.90
C ASP A 49 -0.71 2.19 17.94
N VAL A 50 0.25 1.56 17.24
CA VAL A 50 0.38 0.10 17.11
C VAL A 50 1.68 -0.42 17.74
N SER A 51 2.37 0.40 18.54
CA SER A 51 3.63 0.05 19.21
C SER A 51 3.50 -1.09 20.23
N SER A 52 2.29 -1.30 20.76
CA SER A 52 1.97 -2.40 21.68
C SER A 52 0.94 -3.32 21.03
N PRO A 53 1.33 -4.51 20.52
CA PRO A 53 0.35 -5.42 19.92
C PRO A 53 -0.64 -5.88 20.99
N ALA A 54 -1.93 -5.71 20.71
CA ALA A 54 -2.97 -6.32 21.52
C ALA A 54 -2.80 -7.85 21.46
N SER A 55 -2.91 -8.53 22.60
CA SER A 55 -3.02 -10.00 22.62
C SER A 55 -4.18 -10.41 21.72
N PRO A 56 -3.99 -11.32 20.75
CA PRO A 56 -5.05 -11.68 19.81
C PRO A 56 -6.20 -12.34 20.59
N LEU A 57 -7.33 -11.63 20.71
CA LEU A 57 -8.52 -12.10 21.43
C LEU A 57 -9.36 -13.11 20.61
N SER A 58 -9.01 -13.34 19.34
CA SER A 58 -9.59 -14.34 18.44
C SER A 58 -8.77 -14.42 17.14
N GLN A 59 -8.65 -15.60 16.51
CA GLN A 59 -8.04 -15.72 15.17
C GLN A 59 -8.99 -15.17 14.10
N TYR A 60 -8.79 -13.92 13.68
CA TYR A 60 -9.51 -13.37 12.53
C TYR A 60 -9.06 -14.03 11.23
N THR A 61 -9.96 -14.15 10.28
CA THR A 61 -9.73 -14.79 8.98
C THR A 61 -9.69 -13.77 7.85
N PHE A 62 -9.03 -14.11 6.75
CA PHE A 62 -9.01 -13.24 5.57
C PHE A 62 -8.91 -13.96 4.23
N VAL A 63 -9.29 -13.25 3.17
CA VAL A 63 -9.06 -13.61 1.77
C VAL A 63 -8.15 -12.55 1.13
N ASP A 64 -7.09 -12.99 0.44
CA ASP A 64 -6.13 -12.11 -0.25
C ASP A 64 -6.32 -12.21 -1.79
N LEU A 65 -6.83 -11.13 -2.37
CA LEU A 65 -7.07 -11.01 -3.81
C LEU A 65 -5.87 -10.34 -4.48
N PHE A 66 -5.46 -10.83 -5.64
CA PHE A 66 -4.25 -10.35 -6.33
C PHE A 66 -3.01 -10.50 -5.42
N CYS A 67 -2.89 -11.64 -4.74
CA CYS A 67 -1.98 -11.79 -3.60
C CYS A 67 -0.48 -11.75 -3.97
N GLY A 68 -0.14 -11.92 -5.26
CA GLY A 68 1.23 -12.02 -5.72
C GLY A 68 1.98 -13.14 -5.00
N ALA A 69 3.20 -12.85 -4.54
CA ALA A 69 3.97 -13.80 -3.74
C ALA A 69 3.54 -13.87 -2.26
N GLY A 70 2.56 -13.05 -1.83
CA GLY A 70 2.01 -13.08 -0.47
C GLY A 70 2.57 -12.05 0.51
N GLY A 71 2.99 -10.87 0.05
CA GLY A 71 3.50 -9.81 0.94
C GLY A 71 2.46 -9.31 1.95
N ILE A 72 1.22 -9.06 1.50
CA ILE A 72 0.11 -8.66 2.38
C ILE A 72 -0.27 -9.84 3.29
N THR A 73 -0.44 -11.04 2.73
CA THR A 73 -0.68 -12.27 3.49
C THR A 73 0.33 -12.48 4.62
N GLN A 74 1.64 -12.32 4.36
CA GLN A 74 2.69 -12.48 5.36
C GLN A 74 2.52 -11.49 6.53
N GLY A 75 2.20 -10.23 6.25
CA GLY A 75 1.97 -9.21 7.29
C GLY A 75 0.75 -9.53 8.17
N LEU A 76 -0.36 -9.93 7.56
CA LEU A 76 -1.57 -10.34 8.30
C LEU A 76 -1.35 -11.62 9.10
N PHE A 77 -0.63 -12.59 8.53
CA PHE A 77 -0.27 -13.82 9.22
C PHE A 77 0.59 -13.55 10.46
N GLN A 78 1.58 -12.65 10.35
CA GLN A 78 2.39 -12.20 11.50
C GLN A 78 1.56 -11.42 12.54
N ALA A 79 0.49 -10.74 12.11
CA ALA A 79 -0.47 -10.09 12.99
C ALA A 79 -1.48 -11.06 13.64
N GLY A 80 -1.37 -12.37 13.39
CA GLY A 80 -2.21 -13.41 14.01
C GLY A 80 -3.49 -13.74 13.23
N PHE A 81 -3.64 -13.26 12.00
CA PHE A 81 -4.78 -13.59 11.14
C PHE A 81 -4.55 -14.91 10.38
N THR A 82 -5.63 -15.60 10.05
CA THR A 82 -5.62 -16.88 9.32
C THR A 82 -6.01 -16.69 7.86
N PRO A 83 -5.13 -16.99 6.88
CA PRO A 83 -5.48 -16.92 5.47
C PRO A 83 -6.41 -18.09 5.09
N LEU A 84 -7.60 -17.77 4.58
CA LEU A 84 -8.58 -18.76 4.12
C LEU A 84 -8.40 -19.09 2.64
N ALA A 85 -8.37 -18.05 1.81
CA ALA A 85 -8.23 -18.20 0.38
C ALA A 85 -7.34 -17.11 -0.23
N SER A 86 -6.73 -17.43 -1.36
CA SER A 86 -5.97 -16.47 -2.16
C SER A 86 -6.28 -16.60 -3.64
N VAL A 87 -6.23 -15.47 -4.34
CA VAL A 87 -6.52 -15.37 -5.78
C VAL A 87 -5.31 -14.74 -6.46
N GLU A 88 -4.68 -15.48 -7.38
CA GLU A 88 -3.52 -15.00 -8.13
C GLU A 88 -3.49 -15.63 -9.53
N ILE A 89 -3.31 -14.79 -10.55
CA ILE A 89 -3.32 -15.23 -11.95
C ILE A 89 -1.97 -15.82 -12.39
N SER A 90 -0.87 -15.32 -11.83
CA SER A 90 0.49 -15.78 -12.15
C SER A 90 0.78 -17.13 -11.49
N PRO A 91 1.02 -18.21 -12.27
CA PRO A 91 1.32 -19.51 -11.69
C PRO A 91 2.60 -19.52 -10.83
N ILE A 92 3.58 -18.69 -11.17
CA ILE A 92 4.85 -18.59 -10.41
C ILE A 92 4.61 -17.92 -9.05
N ALA A 93 3.84 -16.83 -9.04
CA ALA A 93 3.50 -16.13 -7.80
C ALA A 93 2.61 -17.00 -6.91
N SER A 94 1.58 -17.63 -7.49
CA SER A 94 0.71 -18.59 -6.80
C SER A 94 1.47 -19.78 -6.23
N ALA A 95 2.43 -20.35 -6.97
CA ALA A 95 3.28 -21.44 -6.46
C ALA A 95 4.14 -20.98 -5.27
N THR A 96 4.67 -19.76 -5.31
CA THR A 96 5.40 -19.17 -4.19
C THR A 96 4.49 -18.96 -2.99
N HIS A 97 3.29 -18.42 -3.20
CA HIS A 97 2.28 -18.23 -2.18
C HIS A 97 1.90 -19.56 -1.50
N LYS A 98 1.62 -20.59 -2.30
CA LYS A 98 1.29 -21.95 -1.83
C LYS A 98 2.40 -22.58 -1.01
N LYS A 99 3.66 -22.36 -1.38
CA LYS A 99 4.82 -22.86 -0.61
C LYS A 99 4.89 -22.24 0.79
N ASN A 100 4.57 -20.95 0.92
CA ASN A 100 4.65 -20.23 2.20
C ASN A 100 3.39 -20.39 3.07
N PHE A 101 2.21 -20.57 2.46
CA PHE A 101 0.92 -20.68 3.14
C PHE A 101 0.16 -21.96 2.73
N PRO A 102 0.69 -23.16 3.05
CA PRO A 102 0.10 -24.43 2.59
C PRO A 102 -1.32 -24.69 3.12
N GLN A 103 -1.71 -24.04 4.22
CA GLN A 103 -3.05 -24.11 4.82
C GLN A 103 -4.09 -23.23 4.13
N CYS A 104 -3.66 -22.25 3.32
CA CYS A 104 -4.57 -21.39 2.55
C CYS A 104 -5.11 -22.17 1.34
N HIS A 105 -6.34 -21.89 0.94
CA HIS A 105 -6.93 -22.44 -0.28
C HIS A 105 -6.54 -21.53 -1.47
N HIS A 106 -5.82 -22.05 -2.46
CA HIS A 106 -5.22 -21.22 -3.53
C HIS A 106 -5.99 -21.35 -4.84
N PHE A 107 -6.62 -20.27 -5.29
CA PHE A 107 -7.14 -20.15 -6.64
C PHE A 107 -6.08 -19.52 -7.56
N CYS A 108 -5.49 -20.35 -8.42
CA CYS A 108 -4.56 -19.92 -9.44
C CYS A 108 -5.32 -19.66 -10.76
N GLY A 109 -5.72 -18.42 -11.01
CA GLY A 109 -6.53 -18.08 -12.18
C GLY A 109 -6.99 -16.63 -12.22
N ASP A 110 -7.80 -16.33 -13.23
CA ASP A 110 -8.41 -15.01 -13.39
C ASP A 110 -9.51 -14.80 -12.34
N ILE A 111 -9.47 -13.66 -11.64
CA ILE A 111 -10.48 -13.29 -10.64
C ILE A 111 -11.90 -13.25 -11.23
N GLU A 112 -12.05 -12.96 -12.53
CA GLU A 112 -13.36 -13.00 -13.20
C GLU A 112 -14.01 -14.40 -13.15
N GLN A 113 -13.19 -15.45 -13.01
CA GLN A 113 -13.63 -16.85 -12.89
C GLN A 113 -13.68 -17.32 -11.43
N PHE A 114 -13.26 -16.46 -10.48
CA PHE A 114 -13.31 -16.79 -9.06
C PHE A 114 -14.74 -16.61 -8.54
N SER A 115 -15.30 -17.72 -8.06
CA SER A 115 -16.58 -17.80 -7.34
C SER A 115 -16.30 -17.92 -5.84
N PRO A 116 -16.40 -16.83 -5.05
CA PRO A 116 -16.11 -16.85 -3.62
C PRO A 116 -16.96 -17.86 -2.86
N GLN A 117 -18.24 -17.99 -3.22
CA GLN A 117 -19.17 -18.89 -2.55
C GLN A 117 -18.75 -20.35 -2.72
N ASP A 118 -18.42 -20.77 -3.94
CA ASP A 118 -17.97 -22.15 -4.21
C ASP A 118 -16.64 -22.45 -3.52
N TRP A 119 -15.74 -21.46 -3.44
CA TRP A 119 -14.47 -21.58 -2.75
C TRP A 119 -14.60 -21.67 -1.24
N LEU A 120 -15.45 -20.84 -0.63
CA LEU A 120 -15.71 -20.90 0.81
C LEU A 120 -16.42 -22.18 1.21
N GLN A 121 -17.35 -22.69 0.39
CA GLN A 121 -18.02 -23.97 0.65
C GLN A 121 -17.05 -25.15 0.74
N GLN A 122 -16.00 -25.19 -0.08
CA GLN A 122 -14.98 -26.25 -0.05
C GLN A 122 -14.22 -26.33 1.29
N ILE A 123 -14.20 -25.24 2.05
CA ILE A 123 -13.52 -25.14 3.35
C ILE A 123 -14.50 -24.98 4.52
N GLY A 124 -15.78 -25.33 4.32
CA GLY A 124 -16.79 -25.35 5.38
C GLY A 124 -17.50 -24.01 5.63
N SER A 125 -17.46 -23.08 4.68
CA SER A 125 -18.09 -21.76 4.73
C SER A 125 -17.74 -20.95 6.00
N PRO A 126 -16.44 -20.76 6.31
CA PRO A 126 -16.03 -19.97 7.46
C PRO A 126 -16.43 -18.50 7.30
N ASP A 127 -16.62 -17.82 8.43
CA ASP A 127 -16.73 -16.36 8.44
C ASP A 127 -15.45 -15.76 7.86
N VAL A 128 -15.58 -14.74 7.01
CA VAL A 128 -14.47 -13.93 6.49
C VAL A 128 -14.47 -12.58 7.17
N ASN A 129 -13.46 -12.30 8.00
CA ASN A 129 -13.38 -11.00 8.67
C ASN A 129 -12.82 -9.92 7.76
N VAL A 130 -11.82 -10.23 6.93
CA VAL A 130 -11.16 -9.23 6.08
C VAL A 130 -11.00 -9.72 4.65
N VAL A 131 -11.26 -8.85 3.67
CA VAL A 131 -10.77 -9.05 2.29
C VAL A 131 -9.69 -8.02 2.02
N VAL A 132 -8.54 -8.47 1.53
CA VAL A 132 -7.41 -7.60 1.18
C VAL A 132 -6.98 -7.80 -0.26
N GLY A 133 -6.25 -6.85 -0.82
CA GLY A 133 -5.59 -7.04 -2.11
C GLY A 133 -5.14 -5.75 -2.81
N GLY A 134 -4.34 -5.93 -3.85
CA GLY A 134 -3.79 -4.83 -4.64
C GLY A 134 -4.15 -4.94 -6.12
N PRO A 135 -5.39 -4.60 -6.54
CA PRO A 135 -5.79 -4.71 -7.94
C PRO A 135 -4.89 -3.84 -8.83
N PRO A 136 -4.42 -4.37 -9.99
CA PRO A 136 -3.47 -3.66 -10.83
C PRO A 136 -4.10 -2.40 -11.47
N CYS A 137 -3.43 -1.26 -11.32
CA CYS A 137 -3.90 0.05 -11.81
C CYS A 137 -3.34 0.40 -13.22
N GLN A 138 -3.02 -0.61 -14.05
CA GLN A 138 -2.18 -0.41 -15.24
C GLN A 138 -2.86 0.40 -16.38
N GLY A 139 -4.18 0.29 -16.57
CA GLY A 139 -4.91 1.05 -17.61
C GLY A 139 -5.10 2.54 -17.27
N PHE A 140 -4.71 2.94 -16.06
CA PHE A 140 -4.85 4.29 -15.51
C PHE A 140 -3.51 5.04 -15.42
N SER A 141 -2.38 4.37 -15.70
CA SER A 141 -1.03 4.90 -15.45
C SER A 141 -0.57 5.98 -16.45
N VAL A 142 0.30 6.88 -15.98
CA VAL A 142 0.95 7.95 -16.77
C VAL A 142 1.95 7.41 -17.81
N ALA A 143 2.40 6.15 -17.65
CA ALA A 143 3.38 5.50 -18.53
C ALA A 143 2.75 4.59 -19.60
N GLY A 144 1.44 4.30 -19.52
CA GLY A 144 0.69 3.53 -20.49
C GLY A 144 -0.20 4.40 -21.40
N LYS A 145 -0.62 3.86 -22.54
CA LYS A 145 -1.69 4.45 -23.36
C LYS A 145 -2.95 4.48 -22.48
N ARG A 146 -3.44 5.67 -22.15
CA ARG A 146 -4.70 5.90 -21.42
C ARG A 146 -5.86 5.38 -22.25
N ASP A 147 -6.13 4.08 -22.17
CA ASP A 147 -7.29 3.47 -22.81
C ASP A 147 -8.39 3.27 -21.75
N PRO A 148 -9.48 4.06 -21.78
CA PRO A 148 -10.62 3.87 -20.90
C PRO A 148 -11.26 2.48 -21.02
N LYS A 149 -11.03 1.79 -22.15
CA LYS A 149 -11.54 0.43 -22.42
C LYS A 149 -10.58 -0.68 -22.00
N ASP A 150 -9.44 -0.34 -21.38
CA ASP A 150 -8.51 -1.35 -20.88
C ASP A 150 -9.24 -2.27 -19.87
N PRO A 151 -9.31 -3.59 -20.12
CA PRO A 151 -10.00 -4.52 -19.21
C PRO A 151 -9.40 -4.48 -17.80
N ARG A 152 -8.14 -4.06 -17.63
CA ARG A 152 -7.51 -3.89 -16.32
C ARG A 152 -8.14 -2.79 -15.48
N ASN A 153 -8.78 -1.80 -16.11
CA ASN A 153 -9.58 -0.80 -15.40
C ASN A 153 -10.84 -1.42 -14.75
N ARG A 154 -11.20 -2.66 -15.12
CA ARG A 154 -12.33 -3.41 -14.55
C ARG A 154 -11.95 -4.28 -13.36
N LEU A 155 -10.66 -4.53 -13.13
CA LEU A 155 -10.23 -5.47 -12.09
C LEU A 155 -10.53 -4.98 -10.66
N PHE A 156 -10.64 -3.68 -10.43
CA PHE A 156 -11.15 -3.19 -9.15
C PHE A 156 -12.66 -3.43 -8.99
N TYR A 157 -13.45 -3.45 -10.08
CA TYR A 157 -14.85 -3.84 -10.00
C TYR A 157 -14.99 -5.34 -9.69
N GLU A 158 -14.07 -6.18 -10.18
CA GLU A 158 -14.01 -7.60 -9.76
C GLU A 158 -13.63 -7.75 -8.28
N PHE A 159 -12.71 -6.92 -7.77
CA PHE A 159 -12.44 -6.83 -6.34
C PHE A 159 -13.73 -6.48 -5.57
N VAL A 160 -14.45 -5.45 -5.99
CA VAL A 160 -15.73 -5.02 -5.38
C VAL A 160 -16.80 -6.12 -5.49
N ARG A 161 -16.88 -6.83 -6.63
CA ARG A 161 -17.79 -7.97 -6.82
C ARG A 161 -17.54 -9.04 -5.76
N VAL A 162 -16.28 -9.48 -5.63
CA VAL A 162 -15.90 -10.49 -4.63
C VAL A 162 -16.23 -10.03 -3.21
N VAL A 163 -15.96 -8.76 -2.87
CA VAL A 163 -16.37 -8.19 -1.57
C VAL A 163 -17.89 -8.20 -1.40
N SER A 164 -18.65 -7.92 -2.46
CA SER A 164 -20.10 -7.88 -2.41
C SER A 164 -20.73 -9.26 -2.14
N GLU A 165 -20.07 -10.32 -2.61
CA GLU A 165 -20.46 -11.72 -2.39
C GLU A 165 -20.00 -12.26 -1.04
N ILE A 166 -18.76 -11.94 -0.60
CA ILE A 166 -18.19 -12.42 0.67
C ILE A 166 -18.76 -11.66 1.87
N ARG A 167 -19.04 -10.37 1.72
CA ARG A 167 -19.50 -9.46 2.78
C ARG A 167 -18.57 -9.42 4.02
N PRO A 168 -17.24 -9.21 3.89
CA PRO A 168 -16.33 -9.20 5.03
C PRO A 168 -16.59 -8.05 6.01
N TRP A 169 -16.05 -8.11 7.22
CA TRP A 169 -16.17 -7.00 8.18
C TRP A 169 -15.42 -5.76 7.70
N TYR A 170 -14.17 -5.97 7.27
CA TYR A 170 -13.27 -4.94 6.75
C TYR A 170 -12.76 -5.28 5.36
N VAL A 171 -12.41 -4.25 4.63
CA VAL A 171 -11.74 -4.34 3.34
C VAL A 171 -10.49 -3.46 3.38
N VAL A 172 -9.37 -3.97 2.88
CA VAL A 172 -8.14 -3.21 2.70
C VAL A 172 -7.66 -3.32 1.27
N MET A 173 -7.70 -2.22 0.53
CA MET A 173 -7.21 -2.17 -0.85
C MET A 173 -5.93 -1.36 -0.94
N GLU A 174 -4.86 -1.96 -1.46
CA GLU A 174 -3.56 -1.31 -1.66
C GLU A 174 -3.43 -0.79 -3.10
N ASN A 175 -2.78 0.36 -3.26
CA ASN A 175 -2.28 0.79 -4.55
C ASN A 175 -1.13 1.79 -4.48
N VAL A 176 -0.55 2.12 -5.63
CA VAL A 176 0.39 3.25 -5.74
C VAL A 176 -0.32 4.57 -5.46
N PRO A 177 0.33 5.58 -4.84
CA PRO A 177 -0.31 6.86 -4.53
C PRO A 177 -0.84 7.62 -5.77
N GLY A 178 -0.31 7.29 -6.95
CA GLY A 178 -0.78 7.84 -8.22
C GLY A 178 -2.28 7.63 -8.45
N ILE A 179 -2.87 6.54 -7.93
CA ILE A 179 -4.30 6.22 -8.09
C ILE A 179 -5.23 7.37 -7.67
N LEU A 180 -4.81 8.16 -6.69
CA LEU A 180 -5.57 9.27 -6.12
C LEU A 180 -5.69 10.47 -7.06
N THR A 181 -4.83 10.56 -8.06
CA THR A 181 -4.73 11.71 -8.98
C THR A 181 -5.03 11.37 -10.43
N ILE A 182 -5.21 10.07 -10.72
CA ILE A 182 -5.54 9.60 -12.07
C ILE A 182 -6.86 10.21 -12.50
N GLN A 183 -6.93 10.69 -13.75
CA GLN A 183 -8.13 11.31 -14.31
C GLN A 183 -8.69 12.40 -13.38
N LYS A 184 -7.82 13.21 -12.78
CA LYS A 184 -8.21 14.29 -11.83
C LYS A 184 -8.98 13.79 -10.59
N GLY A 185 -8.80 12.52 -10.21
CA GLY A 185 -9.44 11.94 -9.03
C GLY A 185 -10.62 11.01 -9.34
N ASP A 186 -11.06 10.90 -10.59
CA ASP A 186 -12.23 10.09 -10.97
C ASP A 186 -12.13 8.63 -10.51
N VAL A 187 -10.93 8.05 -10.51
CA VAL A 187 -10.71 6.67 -10.04
C VAL A 187 -10.91 6.54 -8.52
N LYS A 188 -10.41 7.51 -7.73
CA LYS A 188 -10.66 7.57 -6.27
C LYS A 188 -12.16 7.65 -6.02
N THR A 189 -12.86 8.53 -6.73
CA THR A 189 -14.32 8.69 -6.62
C THR A 189 -15.06 7.40 -6.99
N ALA A 190 -14.71 6.77 -8.10
CA ALA A 190 -15.34 5.52 -8.54
C ALA A 190 -15.14 4.36 -7.55
N ILE A 191 -13.96 4.28 -6.92
CA ILE A 191 -13.71 3.31 -5.84
C ILE A 191 -14.65 3.57 -4.66
N ILE A 192 -14.78 4.83 -4.23
CA ILE A 192 -15.65 5.23 -3.12
C ILE A 192 -17.10 4.84 -3.41
N GLU A 193 -17.64 5.29 -4.55
CA GLU A 193 -19.01 5.01 -4.97
C GLU A 193 -19.28 3.50 -5.11
N ALA A 194 -18.31 2.74 -5.62
CA ALA A 194 -18.46 1.29 -5.80
C ALA A 194 -18.60 0.56 -4.45
N PHE A 195 -17.79 0.91 -3.44
CA PHE A 195 -17.92 0.34 -2.10
C PHE A 195 -19.19 0.80 -1.38
N GLU A 196 -19.55 2.08 -1.49
CA GLU A 196 -20.80 2.61 -0.93
C GLU A 196 -22.01 1.86 -1.50
N SER A 197 -22.04 1.62 -2.82
CA SER A 197 -23.14 0.92 -3.50
C SER A 197 -23.39 -0.51 -3.00
N ILE A 198 -22.36 -1.15 -2.44
CA ILE A 198 -22.46 -2.50 -1.87
C ILE A 198 -22.58 -2.49 -0.34
N GLY A 199 -22.88 -1.34 0.29
CA GLY A 199 -23.13 -1.24 1.73
C GLY A 199 -21.89 -1.03 2.61
N TYR A 200 -20.83 -0.41 2.07
CA TYR A 200 -19.62 -0.01 2.80
C TYR A 200 -19.58 1.51 2.79
N PRO A 201 -20.33 2.16 3.69
CA PRO A 201 -20.74 3.56 3.52
C PRO A 201 -19.62 4.58 3.67
N HIS A 202 -18.51 4.19 4.30
CA HIS A 202 -17.39 5.10 4.60
C HIS A 202 -16.08 4.41 4.27
N ILE A 203 -15.51 4.76 3.12
CA ILE A 203 -14.16 4.38 2.74
C ILE A 203 -13.23 5.55 2.97
N SER A 204 -12.13 5.28 3.67
CA SER A 204 -11.09 6.26 3.91
C SER A 204 -9.85 5.90 3.12
N VAL A 205 -8.93 6.87 2.99
CA VAL A 205 -7.63 6.65 2.38
C VAL A 205 -6.51 7.39 3.11
N ALA A 206 -5.38 6.71 3.28
CA ALA A 206 -4.13 7.29 3.76
C ALA A 206 -2.97 6.87 2.85
N ILE A 207 -1.93 7.70 2.75
CA ILE A 207 -0.65 7.26 2.18
C ILE A 207 0.25 6.83 3.32
N LEU A 208 0.67 5.57 3.28
CA LEU A 208 1.63 4.99 4.22
C LEU A 208 2.96 4.75 3.50
N GLU A 209 4.09 5.07 4.13
CA GLU A 209 5.42 4.86 3.59
C GLU A 209 6.16 3.77 4.38
N SER A 210 6.64 2.72 3.71
CA SER A 210 7.26 1.57 4.38
C SER A 210 8.47 1.93 5.26
N ALA A 211 9.21 2.99 4.94
CA ALA A 211 10.33 3.47 5.75
C ALA A 211 9.91 3.91 7.15
N ALA A 212 8.71 4.48 7.29
CA ALA A 212 8.12 4.85 8.57
C ALA A 212 7.77 3.64 9.47
N TYR A 213 7.85 2.42 8.93
CA TYR A 213 7.58 1.15 9.62
C TYR A 213 8.83 0.24 9.64
N GLY A 214 10.03 0.82 9.46
CA GLY A 214 11.30 0.13 9.67
C GLY A 214 11.79 -0.71 8.49
N VAL A 215 11.21 -0.58 7.30
CA VAL A 215 11.74 -1.16 6.05
C VAL A 215 12.73 -0.16 5.42
N PRO A 216 13.97 -0.54 5.07
CA PRO A 216 14.95 0.38 4.47
C PRO A 216 14.64 0.66 2.99
N GLN A 217 13.44 1.17 2.71
CA GLN A 217 12.96 1.51 1.38
C GLN A 217 11.90 2.62 1.48
N ILE A 218 12.09 3.69 0.72
CA ILE A 218 11.08 4.74 0.51
C ILE A 218 10.07 4.21 -0.50
N ARG A 219 8.92 3.72 -0.01
CA ARG A 219 7.85 3.18 -0.84
C ARG A 219 6.48 3.63 -0.30
N PRO A 220 5.99 4.80 -0.74
CA PRO A 220 4.65 5.24 -0.38
C PRO A 220 3.58 4.41 -1.10
N ARG A 221 2.47 4.14 -0.41
CA ARG A 221 1.28 3.42 -0.89
C ARG A 221 0.01 4.07 -0.41
N ALA A 222 -0.97 4.20 -1.31
CA ALA A 222 -2.33 4.55 -0.95
C ALA A 222 -3.01 3.29 -0.42
N ILE A 223 -3.47 3.36 0.83
CA ILE A 223 -4.20 2.30 1.50
C ILE A 223 -5.62 2.78 1.70
N PHE A 224 -6.57 2.08 1.09
CA PHE A 224 -7.99 2.31 1.30
C PHE A 224 -8.52 1.31 2.31
N ILE A 225 -9.31 1.80 3.27
CA ILE A 225 -9.97 0.95 4.26
C ILE A 225 -11.45 1.29 4.27
N ALA A 226 -12.28 0.26 4.26
CA ALA A 226 -13.72 0.37 4.43
C ALA A 226 -14.24 -0.73 5.36
N ASN A 227 -15.37 -0.48 6.02
CA ASN A 227 -16.04 -1.47 6.85
C ASN A 227 -17.56 -1.41 6.65
N ARG A 228 -18.24 -2.55 6.83
CA ARG A 228 -19.70 -2.65 6.66
C ARG A 228 -20.51 -2.11 7.83
N PHE A 229 -19.85 -1.66 8.89
CA PHE A 229 -20.50 -1.23 10.14
C PHE A 229 -20.68 0.29 10.23
N GLY A 230 -20.14 1.05 9.27
CA GLY A 230 -20.14 2.52 9.33
C GLY A 230 -19.24 3.09 10.44
N MET A 231 -18.28 2.31 10.92
CA MET A 231 -17.31 2.73 11.94
C MET A 231 -16.14 3.51 11.34
N SER A 232 -15.32 4.11 12.20
CA SER A 232 -14.02 4.66 11.78
C SER A 232 -13.07 3.56 11.33
N ASN A 233 -12.30 3.88 10.29
CA ASN A 233 -11.28 3.08 9.64
C ASN A 233 -9.89 3.40 10.23
N PRO A 234 -9.22 2.43 10.87
CA PRO A 234 -7.94 2.66 11.55
C PRO A 234 -6.74 2.53 10.62
N TYR A 235 -5.79 3.47 10.74
CA TYR A 235 -4.46 3.42 10.12
C TYR A 235 -3.37 3.43 11.18
N PRO A 236 -2.25 2.73 10.98
CA PRO A 236 -1.14 2.77 11.93
C PRO A 236 -0.43 4.13 11.87
N GLN A 237 -0.19 4.73 13.03
CA GLN A 237 0.72 5.87 13.13
C GLN A 237 2.14 5.48 12.66
N ALA A 238 2.85 6.43 12.07
CA ALA A 238 4.26 6.25 11.71
C ALA A 238 5.08 5.92 12.97
N GLN A 239 5.96 4.92 12.87
CA GLN A 239 6.80 4.48 14.00
C GLN A 239 8.18 5.14 13.99
N LEU A 240 8.62 5.63 12.83
CA LEU A 240 9.91 6.29 12.63
C LEU A 240 9.70 7.62 11.91
N ASN A 241 10.43 8.65 12.34
CA ASN A 241 10.60 9.89 11.59
C ASN A 241 11.64 9.71 10.48
N GLN A 242 11.71 10.65 9.54
CA GLN A 242 12.61 10.54 8.37
C GLN A 242 14.09 10.45 8.77
N GLU A 243 14.46 11.09 9.87
CA GLU A 243 15.81 11.06 10.45
C GLU A 243 16.15 9.69 11.04
N GLU A 244 15.15 8.86 11.33
CA GLU A 244 15.28 7.53 11.95
C GLU A 244 15.14 6.40 10.91
N TYR A 245 15.00 6.74 9.62
CA TYR A 245 14.87 5.75 8.56
C TYR A 245 16.11 4.87 8.47
N LYS A 246 15.86 3.55 8.37
CA LYS A 246 16.93 2.58 8.32
C LYS A 246 17.65 2.66 6.97
N PRO A 247 19.00 2.60 6.97
CA PRO A 247 19.78 2.63 5.75
C PRO A 247 19.76 1.25 5.06
N ILE A 248 20.12 1.18 3.78
CA ILE A 248 20.05 -0.08 3.01
C ILE A 248 20.95 -1.16 3.62
N GLU A 249 22.09 -0.76 4.17
CA GLU A 249 23.07 -1.60 4.85
C GLU A 249 22.45 -2.40 6.00
N SER A 250 21.41 -1.87 6.66
CA SER A 250 20.71 -2.57 7.74
C SER A 250 20.01 -3.85 7.30
N ALA A 251 19.77 -4.03 5.99
CA ALA A 251 19.10 -5.20 5.43
C ALA A 251 20.01 -6.13 4.61
N ILE A 252 21.21 -5.68 4.20
CA ILE A 252 22.04 -6.45 3.26
C ILE A 252 23.51 -6.57 3.66
N SER A 253 23.95 -5.94 4.76
CA SER A 253 25.38 -5.94 5.16
C SER A 253 25.88 -7.29 5.68
N ASP A 254 24.97 -8.19 6.06
CA ASP A 254 25.27 -9.55 6.51
C ASP A 254 25.30 -10.58 5.35
N LEU A 255 24.95 -10.16 4.13
CA LEU A 255 25.05 -11.01 2.95
C LEU A 255 26.51 -11.24 2.57
N PRO A 256 26.87 -12.45 2.09
CA PRO A 256 28.24 -12.73 1.67
C PRO A 256 28.65 -11.83 0.50
N GLU A 257 29.95 -11.52 0.42
CA GLU A 257 30.49 -10.82 -0.73
C GLU A 257 30.15 -11.57 -2.02
N TYR A 258 29.50 -10.87 -2.95
CA TYR A 258 29.09 -11.44 -4.22
C TYR A 258 30.11 -11.07 -5.30
N THR A 259 30.69 -12.09 -5.94
CA THR A 259 31.52 -11.85 -7.13
C THR A 259 30.63 -11.45 -8.29
N ARG A 260 30.79 -10.22 -8.79
CA ARG A 260 29.99 -9.69 -9.91
C ARG A 260 30.12 -10.59 -11.13
N ILE A 261 28.98 -11.10 -11.62
CA ILE A 261 28.89 -11.80 -12.90
C ILE A 261 28.49 -10.77 -13.95
N SER A 262 29.43 -10.34 -14.78
CA SER A 262 29.25 -9.25 -15.76
C SER A 262 28.16 -9.53 -16.80
N GLU A 263 27.84 -10.80 -17.04
CA GLU A 263 26.82 -11.24 -18.02
C GLU A 263 25.39 -11.05 -17.52
N ILE A 264 25.19 -11.00 -16.20
CA ILE A 264 23.87 -10.94 -15.54
C ILE A 264 23.66 -9.60 -14.83
N ASN A 265 24.73 -9.02 -14.28
CA ASN A 265 24.69 -7.81 -13.48
C ASN A 265 25.14 -6.60 -14.32
N HIS A 266 24.22 -6.07 -15.13
CA HIS A 266 24.42 -4.84 -15.91
C HIS A 266 24.59 -3.62 -14.99
#